data_AF-A0A7W5ZLU6-F1
#
_entry.id   AF-A0A7W5ZLU6-F1
#
_cell.length_a   1.000
_cell.length_b   1.000
_cell.length_c   1.000
_cell.angle_alpha   90.00
_cell.angle_beta   90.00
_cell.angle_gamma   90.00
#
_symmetry.space_group_name_H-M   'P 1'
#
loop_
_entity.id
_entity.type
_entity.pdbx_description
1 polymer ?
#
loop_
_entity_poly.entity_id
_entity_poly.type
_entity_poly.pdbx_seq_one_letter_code
_entity_poly.pdbx_strand_id
1 'polypeptide(L)'
;MMWKHKNTFAIGGLENVGYAPNQDFLIVVSSQGQAIFNCKTGEKIARKYDDLHWWAQFDQVNHTVTGFDFLSNIKIKLHGLHGNDNLPKTSQDNWSLVVSELEPDDKPFEKYSIKRFYLISPNKQEIKVIGKDGACELRALGFSDTGDTFIVALSCELMIYSRV
;
A
#
# COMPACT_ATOMS: atom_id res chain seq x y z
N MET A 1 8.69 -16.66 10.52
CA MET A 1 9.33 -15.87 9.44
C MET A 1 9.27 -14.40 9.83
N MET A 2 10.31 -13.64 9.52
CA MET A 2 10.43 -12.23 9.91
C MET A 2 10.05 -11.34 8.71
N TRP A 3 9.50 -10.16 8.99
CA TRP A 3 9.19 -9.18 7.95
C TRP A 3 10.38 -8.26 7.69
N LYS A 4 10.72 -8.06 6.41
CA LYS A 4 11.79 -7.17 5.98
C LYS A 4 11.22 -6.04 5.13
N HIS A 5 11.61 -4.81 5.48
CA HIS A 5 11.42 -3.65 4.60
C HIS A 5 12.28 -3.84 3.35
N LYS A 6 11.64 -3.85 2.19
CA LYS A 6 12.31 -4.08 0.91
C LYS A 6 12.74 -2.78 0.26
N ASN A 7 11.82 -1.81 0.21
CA ASN A 7 12.10 -0.53 -0.43
C ASN A 7 11.06 0.52 -0.03
N THR A 8 11.42 1.79 -0.24
CA THR A 8 10.52 2.94 -0.17
C THR A 8 10.62 3.73 -1.46
N PHE A 9 9.48 4.08 -2.04
CA PHE A 9 9.40 4.89 -3.24
C PHE A 9 8.68 6.20 -2.93
N ALA A 10 9.31 7.32 -3.26
CA ALA A 10 8.60 8.59 -3.35
C ALA A 10 7.64 8.55 -4.55
N ILE A 11 6.34 8.74 -4.30
CA ILE A 11 5.29 8.72 -5.31
C ILE A 11 4.40 9.94 -5.09
N GLY A 12 4.69 11.01 -5.83
CA GLY A 12 3.90 12.23 -5.77
C GLY A 12 2.45 11.98 -6.19
N GLY A 13 1.52 12.35 -5.32
CA GLY A 13 0.08 12.22 -5.57
C GLY A 13 -0.34 10.77 -5.76
N LEU A 14 0.16 9.84 -4.93
CA LEU A 14 -0.36 8.47 -4.88
C LEU A 14 -1.84 8.53 -4.51
N GLU A 15 -2.68 7.96 -5.36
CA GLU A 15 -4.13 8.00 -5.20
C GLU A 15 -4.63 6.63 -4.73
N ASN A 16 -4.32 5.56 -5.45
CA ASN A 16 -4.80 4.22 -5.12
C ASN A 16 -3.76 3.15 -5.41
N VAL A 17 -3.93 2.00 -4.78
CA VAL A 17 -3.12 0.79 -4.99
C VAL A 17 -3.99 -0.45 -5.07
N GLY A 18 -3.49 -1.52 -5.69
CA GLY A 18 -4.18 -2.80 -5.72
C GLY A 18 -3.24 -3.95 -6.05
N TYR A 19 -3.36 -5.05 -5.30
CA TYR A 19 -2.64 -6.28 -5.64
C TYR A 19 -3.33 -7.00 -6.80
N ALA A 20 -2.53 -7.56 -7.69
CA ALA A 20 -3.03 -8.58 -8.62
C ALA A 20 -3.58 -9.77 -7.81
N PRO A 21 -4.77 -10.30 -8.15
CA PRO A 21 -5.39 -11.37 -7.37
C PRO A 21 -4.47 -12.58 -7.19
N ASN A 22 -4.34 -13.05 -5.95
CA ASN A 22 -3.46 -14.18 -5.56
C ASN A 22 -1.99 -14.01 -5.96
N GLN A 23 -1.52 -12.77 -6.12
CA GLN A 23 -0.16 -12.45 -6.53
C GLN A 23 0.42 -11.32 -5.67
N ASP A 24 1.74 -11.22 -5.64
CA ASP A 24 2.47 -10.16 -4.95
C ASP A 24 2.96 -9.06 -5.91
N PHE A 25 2.18 -8.82 -6.98
CA PHE A 25 2.36 -7.67 -7.85
C PHE A 25 1.36 -6.59 -7.49
N LEU A 26 1.83 -5.34 -7.34
CA LEU A 26 1.01 -4.21 -6.95
C LEU A 26 0.94 -3.21 -8.09
N ILE A 27 -0.27 -2.84 -8.51
CA ILE A 27 -0.49 -1.62 -9.27
C ILE A 27 -0.59 -0.45 -8.31
N VAL A 28 0.10 0.63 -8.66
CA VAL A 28 -0.04 1.95 -8.04
C VAL A 28 -0.54 2.91 -9.09
N VAL A 29 -1.58 3.65 -8.73
CA VAL A 29 -2.15 4.75 -9.50
C VAL A 29 -1.83 6.05 -8.76
N SER A 30 -1.26 7.00 -9.47
CA SER A 30 -0.95 8.33 -8.95
C SER A 30 -1.33 9.40 -9.97
N SER A 31 -1.28 10.66 -9.55
CA SER A 31 -1.46 11.82 -10.44
C SER A 31 -0.43 11.91 -11.58
N GLN A 32 0.61 11.07 -11.54
CA GLN A 32 1.69 10.99 -12.53
C GLN A 32 1.62 9.70 -13.37
N GLY A 33 0.49 8.99 -13.34
CA GLY A 33 0.26 7.76 -14.10
C GLY A 33 0.30 6.49 -13.25
N GLN A 34 0.62 5.36 -13.88
CA GLN A 34 0.50 4.04 -13.29
C GLN A 34 1.85 3.32 -13.21
N ALA A 35 2.07 2.50 -12.18
CA ALA A 35 3.27 1.67 -12.04
C ALA A 35 2.92 0.28 -11.52
N ILE A 36 3.70 -0.72 -11.91
CA ILE A 36 3.65 -2.08 -11.36
C ILE A 36 4.90 -2.34 -10.53
N PHE A 37 4.71 -2.87 -9.33
CA PHE A 37 5.78 -3.28 -8.42
C PHE A 37 5.73 -4.78 -8.18
N ASN A 38 6.91 -5.41 -8.10
CA ASN A 38 7.07 -6.74 -7.53
C ASN A 38 7.32 -6.58 -6.02
N CYS A 39 6.34 -6.93 -5.20
CA CYS A 39 6.43 -6.72 -3.76
C CYS A 39 7.34 -7.73 -3.05
N LYS A 40 7.63 -8.89 -3.65
CA LYS A 40 8.61 -9.85 -3.09
C LYS A 40 10.05 -9.33 -3.20
N THR A 41 10.38 -8.70 -4.33
CA THR A 41 11.71 -8.11 -4.55
C THR A 41 11.81 -6.67 -4.07
N GLY A 42 10.69 -5.93 -4.03
CA GLY A 42 10.65 -4.50 -3.73
C GLY A 42 11.01 -3.61 -4.91
N GLU A 43 10.84 -4.10 -6.13
CA GLU A 43 11.25 -3.42 -7.36
C GLU A 43 10.05 -2.86 -8.12
N LYS A 44 10.22 -1.68 -8.71
CA LYS A 44 9.29 -1.15 -9.71
C LYS A 44 9.66 -1.75 -11.05
N ILE A 45 8.77 -2.53 -11.65
CA ILE A 45 9.07 -3.35 -12.83
C ILE A 45 8.38 -2.86 -14.11
N ALA A 46 7.34 -2.03 -13.99
CA ALA A 46 6.74 -1.35 -15.14
C ALA A 46 6.23 0.04 -14.75
N ARG A 47 6.21 0.96 -15.71
CA ARG A 47 5.70 2.33 -15.52
C ARG A 47 5.02 2.81 -16.80
N LYS A 48 3.85 3.42 -16.64
CA LYS A 48 3.11 4.11 -17.69
C LYS A 48 2.98 5.59 -17.31
N TYR A 49 3.76 6.45 -17.96
CA TYR A 49 3.78 7.90 -17.72
C TYR A 49 2.57 8.59 -18.35
N ASP A 50 2.16 9.71 -17.74
CA ASP A 50 1.13 10.65 -18.23
C ASP A 50 -0.20 10.01 -18.67
N ASP A 51 -0.49 8.83 -18.12
CA ASP A 51 -1.74 8.13 -18.35
C ASP A 51 -2.83 8.65 -17.42
N LEU A 52 -3.18 9.93 -17.58
CA LEU A 52 -4.39 10.51 -16.97
C LEU A 52 -5.66 9.77 -17.40
N HIS A 53 -5.57 8.92 -18.43
CA HIS A 53 -6.64 8.03 -18.87
C HIS A 53 -6.87 6.81 -17.98
N TRP A 54 -6.06 6.59 -16.93
CA TRP A 54 -6.36 5.52 -15.99
C TRP A 54 -7.78 5.67 -15.43
N TRP A 55 -8.23 6.90 -15.19
CA TRP A 55 -9.58 7.21 -14.73
C TRP A 55 -10.66 6.78 -15.74
N ALA A 56 -10.37 6.89 -17.04
CA ALA A 56 -11.28 6.43 -18.09
C ALA A 56 -11.42 4.89 -18.11
N GLN A 57 -10.45 4.17 -17.54
CA GLN A 57 -10.45 2.71 -17.41
C GLN A 57 -10.87 2.26 -16.00
N PHE A 58 -11.13 3.19 -15.10
CA PHE A 58 -11.56 2.91 -13.73
C PHE A 58 -13.04 2.58 -13.70
N ASP A 59 -13.34 1.35 -13.31
CA ASP A 59 -14.69 0.92 -12.99
C ASP A 59 -15.05 1.47 -11.60
N GLN A 60 -15.81 2.57 -11.57
CA GLN A 60 -16.23 3.24 -10.35
C GLN A 60 -17.19 2.40 -9.49
N VAL A 61 -17.94 1.47 -10.09
CA VAL A 61 -18.88 0.63 -9.34
C VAL A 61 -18.10 -0.42 -8.56
N ASN A 62 -17.20 -1.13 -9.24
CA ASN A 62 -16.44 -2.22 -8.64
C ASN A 62 -15.13 -1.78 -7.99
N HIS A 63 -14.74 -0.51 -8.18
CA HIS A 63 -13.46 0.05 -7.76
C HIS A 63 -12.29 -0.74 -8.34
N THR A 64 -12.32 -1.02 -9.65
CA THR A 64 -11.28 -1.82 -10.32
C THR A 64 -10.67 -1.10 -11.51
N VAL A 65 -9.44 -1.47 -11.83
CA VAL A 65 -8.79 -1.17 -13.12
C VAL A 65 -8.38 -2.47 -13.79
N THR A 66 -8.22 -2.44 -15.11
CA THR A 66 -7.50 -3.50 -15.81
C THR A 66 -6.01 -3.18 -15.73
N GLY A 67 -5.17 -4.17 -15.37
CA GLY A 67 -3.73 -4.01 -15.36
C GLY A 67 -3.14 -3.77 -16.75
N PHE A 68 -1.84 -3.45 -16.78
CA PHE A 68 -1.09 -3.19 -18.00
C PHE A 68 0.18 -4.05 -18.04
N ASP A 69 0.91 -4.00 -19.15
CA ASP A 69 2.11 -4.82 -19.37
C ASP A 69 1.77 -6.33 -19.20
N PHE A 70 2.57 -7.08 -18.47
CA PHE A 70 2.33 -8.49 -18.15
C PHE A 70 1.08 -8.74 -17.27
N LEU A 71 0.51 -7.70 -16.66
CA LEU A 71 -0.79 -7.76 -15.96
C LEU A 71 -1.97 -7.33 -16.87
N SER A 72 -1.74 -7.20 -18.18
CA SER A 72 -2.82 -6.92 -19.14
C SER A 72 -3.96 -7.94 -19.00
N ASN A 73 -5.19 -7.43 -19.08
CA ASN A 73 -6.44 -8.19 -18.90
C ASN A 73 -6.74 -8.68 -17.48
N ILE A 74 -5.88 -8.42 -16.49
CA ILE A 74 -6.17 -8.75 -15.10
C ILE A 74 -6.97 -7.59 -14.47
N LYS A 75 -8.14 -7.89 -13.91
CA LYS A 75 -8.91 -6.92 -13.12
C LYS A 75 -8.34 -6.84 -11.71
N ILE A 76 -8.01 -5.62 -11.29
CA ILE A 76 -7.34 -5.33 -10.03
C ILE A 76 -8.21 -4.36 -9.24
N LYS A 77 -8.57 -4.76 -8.01
CA LYS A 77 -9.32 -3.92 -7.08
C LYS A 77 -8.40 -2.87 -6.46
N LEU A 78 -8.86 -1.63 -6.47
CA LEU A 78 -8.12 -0.49 -5.96
C LEU A 78 -8.59 -0.09 -4.56
N HIS A 79 -7.64 0.41 -3.78
CA HIS A 79 -7.78 0.86 -2.40
C HIS A 79 -7.05 2.20 -2.24
N GLY A 80 -7.65 3.19 -1.60
CA GLY A 80 -7.02 4.51 -1.47
C GLY A 80 -7.99 5.68 -1.48
N LEU A 81 -7.61 6.73 -2.20
CA LEU A 81 -8.39 7.96 -2.34
C LEU A 81 -9.79 7.71 -2.91
N HIS A 82 -9.91 6.78 -3.86
CA HIS A 82 -11.15 6.57 -4.61
C HIS A 82 -11.94 5.34 -4.16
N GLY A 83 -11.59 4.71 -3.04
CA GLY A 83 -12.33 3.58 -2.50
C GLY A 83 -11.83 3.15 -1.12
N ASN A 84 -12.64 2.40 -0.39
CA ASN A 84 -12.25 1.95 0.95
C ASN A 84 -11.00 1.07 0.90
N ASP A 85 -10.12 1.27 1.88
CA ASP A 85 -9.01 0.37 2.15
C ASP A 85 -9.54 -0.95 2.74
N ASN A 86 -9.68 -1.94 1.87
CA ASN A 86 -10.14 -3.29 2.20
C ASN A 86 -9.01 -4.31 2.07
N LEU A 87 -7.74 -3.86 2.04
CA LEU A 87 -6.64 -4.80 2.06
C LEU A 87 -6.66 -5.58 3.40
N PRO A 88 -6.34 -6.88 3.38
CA PRO A 88 -6.26 -7.67 4.60
C PRO A 88 -5.36 -7.01 5.64
N LYS A 89 -5.89 -6.86 6.87
CA LYS A 89 -5.15 -6.32 8.03
C LYS A 89 -4.50 -7.40 8.88
N THR A 90 -4.79 -8.66 8.60
CA THR A 90 -4.21 -9.80 9.29
C THR A 90 -3.77 -10.82 8.26
N SER A 91 -2.54 -11.33 8.38
CA SER A 91 -2.03 -12.41 7.54
C SER A 91 -2.55 -13.78 8.01
N GLN A 92 -2.41 -14.81 7.18
CA GLN A 92 -2.88 -16.18 7.50
C GLN A 92 -2.22 -16.77 8.76
N ASP A 93 -0.99 -16.37 9.07
CA ASP A 93 -0.26 -16.76 10.27
C ASP A 93 -0.39 -15.75 11.43
N ASN A 94 -1.41 -14.88 11.39
CA ASN A 94 -1.83 -13.95 12.44
C ASN A 94 -0.86 -12.77 12.74
N TRP A 95 -0.06 -12.33 11.77
CA TRP A 95 0.52 -10.99 11.87
C TRP A 95 -0.56 -9.95 11.63
N SER A 96 -0.57 -8.87 12.41
CA SER A 96 -1.59 -7.83 12.31
C SER A 96 -0.99 -6.47 11.99
N LEU A 97 -1.67 -5.74 11.12
CA LEU A 97 -1.42 -4.34 10.82
C LEU A 97 -2.46 -3.49 11.53
N VAL A 98 -2.00 -2.54 12.34
CA VAL A 98 -2.88 -1.69 13.17
C VAL A 98 -2.53 -0.22 12.91
N VAL A 99 -3.56 0.62 12.81
CA VAL A 99 -3.44 2.07 12.80
C VAL A 99 -3.87 2.57 14.16
N SER A 100 -3.10 3.45 14.80
CA SER A 100 -3.49 4.01 16.09
C SER A 100 -4.69 4.95 15.97
N GLU A 101 -5.26 5.26 17.13
CA GLU A 101 -6.01 6.50 17.29
C GLU A 101 -5.13 7.73 17.04
N LEU A 102 -5.76 8.89 16.88
CA LEU A 102 -5.05 10.16 16.74
C LEU A 102 -4.24 10.47 18.00
N GLU A 103 -2.97 10.78 17.81
CA GLU A 103 -2.03 11.11 18.88
C GLU A 103 -1.09 12.25 18.43
N PRO A 104 -0.45 12.98 19.36
CA PRO A 104 0.51 14.01 19.00
C PRO A 104 1.66 13.46 18.15
N ASP A 105 2.08 14.25 17.17
CA ASP A 105 3.28 13.95 16.39
C ASP A 105 4.55 14.04 17.25
N ASP A 106 5.65 13.54 16.71
CA ASP A 106 6.97 13.63 17.31
C ASP A 106 7.47 15.08 17.36
N LYS A 107 8.40 15.37 18.26
CA LYS A 107 9.04 16.69 18.33
C LYS A 107 9.76 17.03 17.01
N PRO A 108 9.70 18.27 16.50
CA PRO A 108 9.10 19.49 17.07
C PRO A 108 7.65 19.77 16.59
N PHE A 109 6.93 18.73 16.17
CA PHE A 109 5.63 18.84 15.51
C PHE A 109 4.46 18.44 16.42
N GLU A 110 4.66 18.40 17.75
CA GLU A 110 3.68 17.87 18.73
C GLU A 110 2.31 18.57 18.72
N LYS A 111 2.21 19.74 18.09
CA LYS A 111 0.94 20.47 17.88
C LYS A 111 0.03 19.85 16.81
N TYR A 112 0.57 18.95 15.97
CA TYR A 112 -0.17 18.23 14.95
C TYR A 112 -0.54 16.84 15.47
N SER A 113 -1.69 16.34 15.02
CA SER A 113 -2.13 14.98 15.33
C SER A 113 -1.84 14.07 14.15
N ILE A 114 -1.30 12.89 14.45
CA ILE A 114 -1.00 11.83 13.49
C ILE A 114 -1.55 10.49 13.99
N LYS A 115 -1.54 9.50 13.10
CA LYS A 115 -1.74 8.09 13.39
C LYS A 115 -0.46 7.34 13.05
N ARG A 116 0.00 6.50 13.97
CA ARG A 116 1.11 5.58 13.75
C ARG A 116 0.58 4.24 13.23
N PHE A 117 1.39 3.57 12.43
CA PHE A 117 1.09 2.26 11.88
C PHE A 117 2.02 1.23 12.50
N TYR A 118 1.44 0.09 12.87
CA TYR A 118 2.13 -0.95 13.61
C TYR A 118 2.01 -2.28 12.88
N LEU A 119 3.12 -3.02 12.87
CA LEU A 119 3.15 -4.44 12.60
C LEU A 119 3.26 -5.18 13.94
N ILE A 120 2.32 -6.07 14.20
CA ILE A 120 2.22 -6.83 15.44
C ILE A 120 2.40 -8.31 15.12
N SER A 121 3.35 -8.94 15.81
CA SER A 121 3.60 -10.39 15.71
C SER A 121 2.43 -11.23 16.26
N PRO A 122 2.29 -12.50 15.82
CA PRO A 122 1.20 -13.37 16.24
C PRO A 122 1.10 -13.58 17.75
N ASN A 123 2.23 -13.60 18.45
CA ASN A 123 2.32 -13.75 19.90
C ASN A 123 2.29 -12.41 20.65
N LYS A 124 2.15 -11.28 19.93
CA LYS A 124 2.16 -9.91 20.45
C LYS A 124 3.42 -9.51 21.22
N GLN A 125 4.53 -10.24 21.06
CA GLN A 125 5.79 -9.92 21.73
C GLN A 125 6.62 -8.88 20.96
N GLU A 126 6.48 -8.86 19.63
CA GLU A 126 7.05 -7.86 18.76
C GLU A 126 5.95 -6.91 18.25
N ILE A 127 6.13 -5.62 18.53
CA ILE A 127 5.32 -4.51 18.02
C ILE A 127 6.29 -3.53 17.38
N LYS A 128 6.19 -3.36 16.06
CA LYS A 128 7.08 -2.51 15.29
C LYS A 128 6.31 -1.35 14.66
N VAL A 129 6.78 -0.13 14.89
CA VAL A 129 6.30 1.04 14.12
C VAL A 129 6.83 0.92 12.70
N ILE A 130 5.93 0.90 11.72
CA ILE A 130 6.24 0.74 10.29
C ILE A 130 5.98 2.00 9.47
N GLY A 131 5.40 3.04 10.10
CA GLY A 131 5.15 4.34 9.49
C GLY A 131 4.21 5.18 10.35
N LYS A 132 3.89 6.36 9.84
CA LYS A 132 2.85 7.25 10.37
C LYS A 132 2.28 8.09 9.23
N ASP A 133 1.09 8.62 9.41
CA ASP A 133 0.61 9.71 8.57
C ASP A 133 1.19 11.06 9.07
N GLY A 134 0.70 12.16 8.50
CA GLY A 134 1.13 13.52 8.82
C GLY A 134 0.94 14.39 7.59
N ALA A 135 2.02 14.92 7.05
CA ALA A 135 1.98 15.64 5.78
C ALA A 135 1.51 14.78 4.60
N CYS A 136 1.62 13.45 4.73
CA CYS A 136 1.13 12.50 3.75
C CYS A 136 0.06 11.61 4.40
N GLU A 137 -1.15 11.67 3.85
CA GLU A 137 -2.29 10.90 4.34
C GLU A 137 -2.16 9.42 3.97
N LEU A 138 -2.62 8.53 4.86
CA LEU A 138 -2.70 7.11 4.58
C LEU A 138 -3.73 6.84 3.47
N ARG A 139 -3.28 6.23 2.38
CA ARG A 139 -4.14 5.73 1.29
C ARG A 139 -4.57 4.30 1.56
N ALA A 140 -3.60 3.42 1.80
CA ALA A 140 -3.87 2.02 2.05
C ALA A 140 -2.77 1.36 2.90
N LEU A 141 -3.16 0.38 3.70
CA LEU A 141 -2.24 -0.42 4.53
C LEU A 141 -2.71 -1.87 4.51
N GLY A 142 -1.92 -2.81 4.03
CA GLY A 142 -2.38 -4.20 4.12
C GLY A 142 -1.53 -5.23 3.42
N PHE A 143 -1.83 -6.49 3.75
CA PHE A 143 -1.20 -7.66 3.16
C PHE A 143 -1.73 -7.92 1.74
N SER A 144 -0.93 -8.61 0.93
CA SER A 144 -1.42 -9.30 -0.26
C SER A 144 -2.29 -10.51 0.13
N ASP A 145 -3.08 -11.03 -0.82
CA ASP A 145 -3.88 -12.24 -0.63
C ASP A 145 -3.02 -13.48 -0.33
N THR A 146 -1.78 -13.51 -0.81
CA THR A 146 -0.82 -14.59 -0.52
C THR A 146 -0.32 -14.53 0.92
N GLY A 147 -0.39 -13.36 1.58
CA GLY A 147 0.14 -13.13 2.92
C GLY A 147 1.68 -13.07 2.99
N ASP A 148 2.36 -13.01 1.84
CA ASP A 148 3.83 -12.96 1.73
C ASP A 148 4.39 -11.53 1.70
N THR A 149 3.55 -10.55 1.37
CA THR A 149 3.91 -9.13 1.28
C THR A 149 2.88 -8.26 1.98
N PHE A 150 3.28 -7.07 2.39
CA PHE A 150 2.37 -5.98 2.74
C PHE A 150 2.95 -4.63 2.34
N ILE A 151 2.08 -3.64 2.27
CA ILE A 151 2.45 -2.27 1.93
C ILE A 151 1.92 -1.25 2.91
N VAL A 152 2.62 -0.13 3.00
CA VAL A 152 2.12 1.14 3.54
C VAL A 152 2.11 2.13 2.38
N ALA A 153 0.93 2.55 1.93
CA ALA A 153 0.77 3.53 0.87
C ALA A 153 0.26 4.84 1.46
N LEU A 154 1.09 5.88 1.44
CA LEU A 154 0.73 7.25 1.75
C LEU A 154 0.55 8.04 0.45
N SER A 155 -0.07 9.22 0.52
CA SER A 155 -0.28 10.08 -0.65
C SER A 155 1.01 10.57 -1.33
N CYS A 156 2.17 10.41 -0.69
CA CYS A 156 3.48 10.82 -1.21
C CYS A 156 4.50 9.68 -1.30
N GLU A 157 4.20 8.49 -0.77
CA GLU A 157 5.15 7.39 -0.71
C GLU A 157 4.50 6.01 -0.69
N LEU A 158 5.27 5.01 -1.14
CA LEU A 158 4.95 3.60 -0.99
C LEU A 158 6.10 2.90 -0.28
N MET A 159 5.81 2.26 0.84
CA MET A 159 6.72 1.33 1.51
C MET A 159 6.28 -0.11 1.25
N ILE A 160 7.24 -0.97 0.90
CA ILE A 160 7.01 -2.38 0.59
C ILE A 160 7.74 -3.25 1.60
N TYR A 161 7.04 -4.25 2.13
CA TYR A 161 7.56 -5.26 3.04
C TYR A 161 7.28 -6.66 2.49
N SER A 162 8.21 -7.59 2.70
CA SER A 162 7.98 -9.01 2.43
C SER A 162 8.56 -9.91 3.50
N ARG A 163 8.13 -11.16 3.50
CA ARG A 163 8.78 -12.22 4.27
C ARG A 163 10.20 -12.49 3.78
N VAL A 164 11.01 -12.97 4.73
CA VAL A 164 12.32 -13.61 4.55
C VAL A 164 12.34 -14.94 5.28
#